data_AF-A0A529ZKV5-F1
#
_entry.id   AF-A0A529ZKV5-F1
#
_cell.length_a   1.000
_cell.length_b   1.000
_cell.length_c   1.000
_cell.angle_alpha   90.00
_cell.angle_beta   90.00
_cell.angle_gamma   90.00
#
_symmetry.space_group_name_H-M   'P 1'
#
loop_
_entity.id
_entity.type
_entity.pdbx_description
1 polymer ?
#
loop_
_entity_poly.entity_id
_entity_poly.type
_entity_poly.pdbx_seq_one_letter_code
_entity_poly.pdbx_strand_id
1 'polypeptide(L)'
;MARSATLLSASAAQAACPIQLAVYGEAQSGAEIDFTPAGTSATITNAFRMILDNNTVLDGIAMWTEGSAARPHGSLMYKCPTGDVTGEELAACTVWEGVVYSADEKGAVGLLPAEGVDAPKSLIFPDLGPSLEMSAAYGPAGFSKVPWDIFVLKGCQE
;
A
#
# COMPACT_ATOMS: atom_id res chain seq x y z
N MET A 1 36.66 -40.32 24.86
CA MET A 1 35.45 -39.55 25.22
C MET A 1 35.33 -38.39 24.26
N ALA A 2 34.44 -38.46 23.26
CA ALA A 2 34.21 -37.37 22.31
C ALA A 2 32.94 -36.62 22.72
N ARG A 3 33.06 -35.32 22.99
CA ARG A 3 31.93 -34.43 23.29
C ARG A 3 31.39 -33.88 21.98
N SER A 4 30.21 -34.33 21.57
CA SER A 4 29.43 -33.71 20.50
C SER A 4 28.86 -32.39 20.99
N ALA A 5 29.16 -31.29 20.29
CA ALA A 5 28.54 -29.99 20.52
C ALA A 5 27.32 -29.87 19.61
N THR A 6 26.13 -29.75 20.19
CA THR A 6 24.88 -29.51 19.47
C THR A 6 24.78 -28.01 19.19
N LEU A 7 24.83 -27.62 17.91
CA LEU A 7 24.52 -26.26 17.47
C LEU A 7 23.01 -26.07 17.51
N LEU A 8 22.51 -25.17 18.36
CA LEU A 8 21.12 -24.71 18.28
C LEU A 8 21.03 -23.69 17.14
N SER A 9 20.41 -24.10 16.02
CA SER A 9 19.96 -23.17 14.99
C SER A 9 18.82 -22.33 15.56
N ALA A 10 19.04 -21.03 15.74
CA ALA A 10 17.97 -20.09 15.99
C ALA A 10 17.14 -19.97 14.70
N SER A 11 15.98 -20.63 14.65
CA SER A 11 14.97 -20.34 13.64
C SER A 11 14.54 -18.88 13.86
N ALA A 12 14.83 -18.00 12.90
CA ALA A 12 14.16 -16.70 12.86
C ALA A 12 12.66 -17.00 12.85
N ALA A 13 11.96 -16.60 13.91
CA ALA A 13 10.52 -16.60 13.90
C ALA A 13 10.12 -15.56 12.85
N GLN A 14 9.82 -16.02 11.62
CA GLN A 14 9.09 -15.21 10.67
C GLN A 14 7.72 -14.99 11.31
N ALA A 15 7.55 -13.86 12.00
CA ALA A 15 6.24 -13.41 12.37
C ALA A 15 5.41 -13.42 11.08
N ALA A 16 4.20 -13.99 11.15
CA ALA A 16 3.27 -13.91 10.03
C ALA A 16 3.17 -12.43 9.64
N CYS A 17 3.32 -12.13 8.36
CA CYS A 17 3.29 -10.76 7.86
C CYS A 17 2.00 -10.58 7.07
N PRO A 18 0.83 -10.53 7.74
CA PRO A 18 -0.43 -10.35 7.05
C PRO A 18 -0.49 -8.91 6.50
N ILE A 19 -1.17 -8.74 5.36
CA ILE A 19 -1.15 -7.50 4.58
C ILE A 19 -1.51 -6.26 5.40
N GLN A 20 -2.41 -6.35 6.38
CA GLN A 20 -2.83 -5.23 7.22
C GLN A 20 -1.75 -4.73 8.20
N LEU A 21 -0.61 -5.41 8.31
CA LEU A 21 0.55 -4.99 9.11
C LEU A 21 1.74 -4.61 8.22
N ALA A 22 1.65 -4.79 6.91
CA ALA A 22 2.77 -4.68 6.00
C ALA A 22 3.22 -3.24 5.77
N VAL A 23 4.53 -3.08 5.57
CA VAL A 23 5.19 -1.84 5.15
C VAL A 23 5.88 -2.11 3.82
N TYR A 24 5.61 -1.28 2.82
CA TYR A 24 6.27 -1.33 1.52
C TYR A 24 7.07 -0.06 1.27
N GLY A 25 8.08 -0.13 0.41
CA GLY A 25 8.85 1.03 -0.03
C GLY A 25 9.08 1.04 -1.53
N GLU A 26 9.11 2.23 -2.12
CA GLU A 26 9.55 2.46 -3.49
C GLU A 26 11.06 2.74 -3.49
N ALA A 27 11.77 2.18 -4.47
CA ALA A 27 13.23 2.09 -4.45
C ALA A 27 13.96 3.43 -4.65
N GLN A 28 13.36 4.40 -5.34
CA GLN A 28 14.06 5.60 -5.79
C GLN A 28 13.69 6.87 -5.03
N SER A 29 12.41 7.04 -4.72
CA SER A 29 11.82 8.22 -4.10
C SER A 29 11.94 8.20 -2.57
N GLY A 30 12.00 7.02 -1.97
CA GLY A 30 11.85 6.86 -0.51
C GLY A 30 10.40 6.92 -0.05
N ALA A 31 9.42 6.88 -0.97
CA ALA A 31 8.03 6.75 -0.61
C ALA A 31 7.75 5.38 0.04
N GLU A 32 6.84 5.38 1.01
CA GLU A 32 6.44 4.18 1.76
C GLU A 32 4.93 3.98 1.72
N ILE A 33 4.50 2.74 1.90
CA ILE A 33 3.10 2.39 2.12
C ILE A 33 3.00 1.62 3.42
N ASP A 34 2.24 2.18 4.36
CA ASP A 34 1.95 1.58 5.66
C ASP A 34 0.52 1.05 5.64
N PHE A 35 0.34 -0.26 5.68
CA PHE A 35 -0.97 -0.84 5.89
C PHE A 35 -1.38 -0.79 7.36
N THR A 36 -2.68 -0.70 7.58
CA THR A 36 -3.31 -0.79 8.90
C THR A 36 -4.60 -1.60 8.80
N PRO A 37 -5.07 -2.24 9.88
CA PRO A 37 -6.39 -2.87 9.89
C PRO A 37 -7.49 -1.90 9.46
N ALA A 38 -8.29 -2.28 8.47
CA ALA A 38 -9.41 -1.52 7.90
C ALA A 38 -10.57 -1.32 8.89
N GLY A 39 -10.53 -2.00 10.04
CA GLY A 39 -11.51 -1.89 11.11
C GLY A 39 -12.82 -2.60 10.76
N THR A 40 -13.95 -2.02 11.16
CA THR A 40 -15.27 -2.65 11.03
C THR A 40 -16.04 -2.21 9.78
N SER A 41 -15.37 -1.58 8.82
CA SER A 41 -16.00 -1.17 7.57
C SER A 41 -16.48 -2.39 6.78
N ALA A 42 -17.71 -2.33 6.25
CA ALA A 42 -18.27 -3.42 5.44
C ALA A 42 -17.77 -3.43 3.98
N THR A 43 -17.21 -2.31 3.49
CA THR A 43 -16.85 -2.14 2.08
C THR A 43 -15.34 -2.00 1.87
N ILE A 44 -14.66 -1.26 2.74
CA ILE A 44 -13.19 -1.15 2.76
C ILE A 44 -12.59 -2.48 3.17
N THR A 45 -11.83 -3.10 2.26
CA THR A 45 -11.13 -4.37 2.50
C THR A 45 -9.68 -4.19 2.91
N ASN A 46 -9.09 -3.02 2.64
CA ASN A 46 -7.74 -2.70 3.06
C ASN A 46 -7.66 -1.20 3.34
N ALA A 47 -6.98 -0.82 4.41
CA ALA A 47 -6.63 0.57 4.70
C ALA A 47 -5.10 0.71 4.76
N PHE A 48 -4.59 1.80 4.23
CA PHE A 48 -3.16 2.08 4.21
C PHE A 48 -2.91 3.59 4.13
N ARG A 49 -1.67 4.00 4.33
CA ARG A 49 -1.21 5.36 4.04
C ARG A 49 -0.04 5.29 3.10
N MET A 50 0.01 6.19 2.12
CA MET A 50 1.21 6.42 1.34
C MET A 50 1.93 7.65 1.89
N ILE A 51 3.20 7.50 2.24
CA ILE A 51 4.04 8.53 2.82
C ILE A 51 5.11 8.89 1.79
N LEU A 52 5.12 10.13 1.35
CA LEU A 52 6.07 10.65 0.36
C LEU A 52 7.28 11.30 1.03
N ASP A 53 8.33 11.56 0.25
CA ASP A 53 9.65 12.02 0.69
C ASP A 53 9.65 13.33 1.51
N ASN A 54 8.67 14.20 1.28
CA ASN A 54 8.49 15.47 1.97
C ASN A 54 7.51 15.37 3.17
N ASN A 55 7.23 14.15 3.64
CA ASN A 55 6.22 13.81 4.66
C ASN A 55 4.77 14.10 4.26
N THR A 56 4.48 14.28 2.97
CA THR A 56 3.10 14.30 2.49
C THR A 56 2.49 12.91 2.68
N VAL A 57 1.33 12.87 3.34
CA VAL A 57 0.60 11.63 3.60
C VAL A 57 -0.67 11.63 2.75
N LEU A 58 -0.88 10.52 2.06
CA LEU A 58 -2.10 10.21 1.34
C LEU A 58 -2.83 9.08 2.06
N ASP A 59 -4.09 9.29 2.37
CA ASP A 59 -4.95 8.26 2.96
C ASP A 59 -5.39 7.29 1.86
N GLY A 60 -5.14 6.01 2.08
CA GLY A 60 -5.39 4.95 1.12
C GLY A 60 -6.46 3.98 1.60
N ILE A 61 -7.41 3.68 0.73
CA ILE A 61 -8.38 2.60 0.93
C ILE A 61 -8.45 1.73 -0.31
N ALA A 62 -8.78 0.46 -0.14
CA ALA A 62 -9.20 -0.40 -1.24
C ALA A 62 -10.58 -1.00 -0.95
N MET A 63 -11.41 -1.06 -1.98
CA MET A 63 -12.73 -1.68 -1.97
C MET A 63 -12.84 -2.63 -3.16
N TRP A 64 -13.48 -3.78 -2.97
CA TRP A 64 -13.72 -4.69 -4.09
C TRP A 64 -14.91 -4.20 -4.90
N THR A 65 -14.72 -4.08 -6.22
CA THR A 65 -15.82 -3.80 -7.13
C THR A 65 -16.77 -4.99 -7.21
N GLU A 66 -18.04 -4.74 -7.52
CA GLU A 66 -19.03 -5.80 -7.72
C GLU A 66 -18.90 -6.47 -9.10
N GLY A 67 -19.54 -7.63 -9.27
CA GLY A 67 -19.70 -8.32 -10.56
C GLY A 67 -18.65 -9.40 -10.86
N SER A 68 -18.71 -9.96 -12.08
CA SER A 68 -17.89 -11.10 -12.49
C SER A 68 -16.41 -10.77 -12.72
N ALA A 69 -16.07 -9.48 -12.81
CA ALA A 69 -14.71 -8.97 -12.93
C ALA A 69 -14.32 -8.13 -11.70
N ALA A 70 -14.80 -8.54 -10.52
CA ALA A 70 -14.50 -7.91 -9.24
C ALA A 70 -12.99 -7.77 -9.01
N ARG A 71 -12.53 -6.56 -8.67
CA ARG A 71 -11.13 -6.25 -8.39
C ARG A 71 -11.01 -5.27 -7.21
N PRO A 72 -9.89 -5.30 -6.46
CA PRO A 72 -9.60 -4.30 -5.44
C PRO A 72 -9.30 -2.96 -6.11
N HIS A 73 -10.27 -2.05 -6.07
CA HIS A 73 -10.14 -0.68 -6.50
C HIS A 73 -9.64 0.15 -5.33
N GLY A 74 -8.43 0.68 -5.46
CA GLY A 74 -7.81 1.57 -4.50
C GLY A 74 -8.07 3.04 -4.84
N SER A 75 -8.12 3.87 -3.80
CA SER A 75 -8.12 5.32 -3.90
C SER A 75 -7.06 5.88 -2.95
N LEU A 76 -6.33 6.91 -3.39
CA LEU A 76 -5.40 7.69 -2.56
C LEU A 76 -5.94 9.12 -2.45
N MET A 77 -6.01 9.63 -1.24
CA MET A 77 -6.72 10.86 -0.91
C MET A 77 -5.80 11.81 -0.14
N TYR A 78 -5.71 13.05 -0.57
CA TYR A 78 -4.90 14.08 0.08
C TYR A 78 -5.77 15.09 0.81
N LYS A 79 -5.76 15.03 2.14
CA LYS A 79 -6.46 15.99 3.01
C LYS A 79 -7.93 16.18 2.61
N CYS A 80 -8.59 15.08 2.25
CA CYS A 80 -10.01 15.12 1.91
C CYS A 80 -10.84 15.58 3.12
N PRO A 81 -11.85 16.44 2.92
CA PRO A 81 -12.76 16.81 3.98
C PRO A 81 -13.53 15.57 4.47
N THR A 82 -14.03 15.65 5.70
CA THR A 82 -14.84 14.59 6.33
C THR A 82 -16.25 15.08 6.59
N GLY A 83 -17.24 14.20 6.54
CA GLY A 83 -18.64 14.52 6.83
C GLY A 83 -19.48 14.60 5.56
N ASP A 84 -20.31 15.64 5.44
CA ASP A 84 -21.09 15.91 4.23
C ASP A 84 -20.16 16.52 3.17
N VAL A 85 -19.68 15.67 2.26
CA VAL A 85 -18.70 16.02 1.22
C VAL A 85 -19.36 15.85 -0.14
N THR A 86 -19.26 16.88 -0.97
CA THR A 86 -19.75 16.81 -2.36
C THR A 86 -18.84 15.94 -3.22
N GLY A 87 -19.37 15.41 -4.32
CA GLY A 87 -18.56 14.65 -5.28
C GLY A 87 -17.41 15.46 -5.89
N GLU A 88 -17.58 16.77 -6.05
CA GLU A 88 -16.54 17.67 -6.56
C GLU A 88 -15.41 17.87 -5.55
N GLU A 89 -15.74 18.06 -4.27
CA GLU A 89 -14.74 18.15 -3.20
C GLU A 89 -13.94 16.85 -3.06
N LEU A 90 -14.62 15.71 -3.13
CA LEU A 90 -13.98 14.41 -3.08
C LEU A 90 -13.06 14.21 -4.29
N ALA A 91 -13.54 14.50 -5.50
CA ALA A 91 -12.73 14.38 -6.72
C ALA A 91 -11.50 15.31 -6.70
N ALA A 92 -11.62 16.51 -6.11
CA ALA A 92 -10.51 17.46 -6.03
C ALA A 92 -9.41 17.03 -5.05
N CYS A 93 -9.73 16.25 -4.04
CA CYS A 93 -8.78 15.75 -3.04
C CYS A 93 -8.33 14.31 -3.30
N THR A 94 -8.99 13.57 -4.19
CA THR A 94 -8.55 12.27 -4.68
C THR A 94 -7.35 12.45 -5.63
N VAL A 95 -6.23 11.84 -5.26
CA VAL A 95 -4.95 11.89 -5.99
C VAL A 95 -4.88 10.83 -7.06
N TRP A 96 -5.33 9.61 -6.74
CA TRP A 96 -5.21 8.45 -7.60
C TRP A 96 -6.34 7.48 -7.33
N GLU A 97 -6.82 6.83 -8.39
CA GLU A 97 -7.80 5.75 -8.32
C GLU A 97 -7.42 4.68 -9.35
N GLY A 98 -7.49 3.41 -8.96
CA GLY A 98 -7.11 2.33 -9.84
C GLY A 98 -7.14 0.96 -9.19
N VAL A 99 -6.87 -0.09 -9.97
CA VAL A 99 -6.74 -1.44 -9.41
C VAL A 99 -5.36 -1.60 -8.79
N VAL A 100 -5.31 -2.05 -7.54
CA VAL A 100 -4.04 -2.41 -6.88
C VAL A 100 -3.70 -3.86 -7.21
N TYR A 101 -2.57 -4.07 -7.88
CA TYR A 101 -2.06 -5.40 -8.18
C TYR A 101 -0.95 -5.79 -7.21
N SER A 102 -0.72 -7.10 -7.11
CA SER A 102 0.42 -7.68 -6.44
C SER A 102 1.33 -8.35 -7.44
N ALA A 103 2.61 -8.53 -7.10
CA ALA A 103 3.46 -9.49 -7.78
C ALA A 103 4.24 -10.35 -6.78
N ASP A 104 4.40 -11.63 -7.11
CA ASP A 104 5.22 -12.57 -6.34
C ASP A 104 6.70 -12.52 -6.77
N GLU A 105 7.55 -13.31 -6.11
CA GLU A 105 8.99 -13.38 -6.40
C GLU A 105 9.31 -13.91 -7.81
N LYS A 106 8.35 -14.56 -8.48
CA LYS A 106 8.49 -15.08 -9.84
C LYS A 106 7.93 -14.09 -10.88
N GLY A 107 7.43 -12.94 -10.44
CA GLY A 107 6.78 -11.95 -11.30
C GLY A 107 5.36 -12.32 -11.70
N ALA A 108 4.73 -13.30 -11.05
CA ALA A 108 3.31 -13.59 -11.29
C ALA A 108 2.46 -12.47 -10.70
N VAL A 109 1.65 -11.84 -11.55
CA VAL A 109 0.78 -10.73 -11.16
C VAL A 109 -0.53 -11.28 -10.61
N GLY A 110 -0.94 -10.76 -9.46
CA GLY A 110 -2.19 -11.05 -8.77
C GLY A 110 -2.90 -9.76 -8.35
N LEU A 111 -3.97 -9.91 -7.58
CA LEU A 111 -4.70 -8.78 -6.99
C LEU A 111 -4.24 -8.55 -5.54
N LEU A 112 -4.42 -7.33 -5.04
CA LEU A 112 -4.25 -7.03 -3.62
C LEU A 112 -5.08 -8.04 -2.78
N PRO A 113 -4.45 -8.77 -1.84
CA PRO A 113 -5.18 -9.74 -1.05
C PRO A 113 -6.01 -9.08 0.06
N ALA A 114 -7.02 -9.82 0.53
CA ALA A 114 -7.82 -9.42 1.69
C ALA A 114 -6.99 -9.43 2.99
N GLU A 115 -7.48 -8.77 4.03
CA GLU A 115 -6.85 -8.81 5.35
C GLU A 115 -6.69 -10.24 5.89
N GLY A 116 -5.64 -10.45 6.68
CA GLY A 116 -5.29 -11.74 7.26
C GLY A 116 -4.53 -12.67 6.33
N VAL A 117 -4.44 -12.34 5.03
CA VAL A 117 -3.60 -13.05 4.06
C VAL A 117 -2.19 -12.48 4.10
N ASP A 118 -1.19 -13.33 3.87
CA ASP A 118 0.22 -12.93 3.78
C ASP A 118 0.43 -11.81 2.75
N ALA A 119 1.24 -10.83 3.16
CA ALA A 119 1.61 -9.69 2.35
C ALA A 119 2.41 -10.16 1.11
N PRO A 120 2.01 -9.79 -0.12
CA PRO A 120 2.76 -10.14 -1.32
C PRO A 120 4.11 -9.43 -1.35
N LYS A 121 5.03 -9.94 -2.17
CA LYS A 121 6.39 -9.41 -2.28
C LYS A 121 6.43 -7.96 -2.75
N SER A 122 5.57 -7.61 -3.69
CA SER A 122 5.42 -6.24 -4.17
C SER A 122 3.99 -5.91 -4.52
N LEU A 123 3.68 -4.61 -4.47
CA LEU A 123 2.44 -4.01 -4.92
C LEU A 123 2.71 -3.12 -6.13
N ILE A 124 1.69 -2.99 -6.98
CA ILE A 124 1.73 -2.16 -8.18
C ILE A 124 0.51 -1.24 -8.15
N PHE A 125 0.77 0.06 -8.26
CA PHE A 125 -0.19 1.15 -8.36
C PHE A 125 -0.06 1.78 -9.75
N PRO A 126 -0.79 1.27 -10.75
CA PRO A 126 -0.62 1.72 -12.13
C PRO A 126 -0.82 3.23 -12.29
N ASP A 127 0.06 3.87 -13.04
CA ASP A 127 0.01 5.31 -13.35
C ASP A 127 0.09 6.23 -12.12
N LEU A 128 0.68 5.77 -11.02
CA LEU A 128 0.78 6.54 -9.77
C LEU A 128 1.56 7.84 -9.97
N GLY A 129 2.71 7.78 -10.65
CA GLY A 129 3.58 8.95 -10.84
C GLY A 129 2.87 10.12 -11.53
N PRO A 130 2.28 9.92 -12.73
CA PRO A 130 1.49 10.94 -13.40
C PRO A 130 0.30 11.45 -12.57
N SER A 131 -0.40 10.57 -11.86
CA SER A 131 -1.48 10.96 -10.95
C SER A 131 -0.99 11.90 -9.84
N LEU A 132 0.17 11.61 -9.25
CA LEU A 132 0.79 12.45 -8.24
C LEU A 132 1.13 13.84 -8.79
N GLU A 133 1.80 13.92 -9.95
CA GLU A 133 2.21 15.19 -10.58
C GLU A 133 1.02 16.11 -10.91
N MET A 134 -0.12 15.53 -11.26
CA MET A 134 -1.34 16.27 -11.60
C MET A 134 -2.20 16.64 -10.38
N SER A 135 -1.86 16.13 -9.20
CA SER A 135 -2.68 16.27 -7.99
C SER A 135 -2.42 17.54 -7.20
N ALA A 136 -3.38 17.89 -6.34
CA ALA A 136 -3.21 18.95 -5.35
C ALA A 136 -2.09 18.64 -4.33
N ALA A 137 -1.71 17.37 -4.15
CA ALA A 137 -0.64 16.95 -3.25
C ALA A 137 0.76 17.38 -3.74
N TYR A 138 0.95 17.45 -5.07
CA TYR A 138 2.21 17.89 -5.66
C TYR A 138 2.54 19.33 -5.27
N GLY A 139 1.53 20.20 -5.31
CA GLY A 139 1.65 21.61 -4.98
C GLY A 139 2.73 22.35 -5.80
N PRO A 140 3.04 23.61 -5.44
CA PRO A 140 4.02 24.42 -6.17
C PRO A 140 5.47 23.95 -6.01
N ALA A 141 5.78 23.28 -4.88
CA ALA A 141 7.12 22.82 -4.57
C ALA A 141 7.44 21.45 -5.19
N GLY A 142 6.42 20.68 -5.57
CA GLY A 142 6.56 19.30 -6.04
C GLY A 142 7.05 18.34 -4.96
N PHE A 143 7.23 17.08 -5.38
CA PHE A 143 8.02 16.09 -4.64
C PHE A 143 9.47 16.16 -5.11
N SER A 144 10.44 15.86 -4.24
CA SER A 144 11.84 15.87 -4.68
C SER A 144 12.11 14.73 -5.66
N LYS A 145 11.35 13.63 -5.50
CA LYS A 145 11.23 12.52 -6.44
C LYS A 145 9.81 11.99 -6.44
N VAL A 146 9.23 11.84 -7.63
CA VAL A 146 7.94 11.17 -7.80
C VAL A 146 8.17 9.64 -7.76
N PRO A 147 7.45 8.88 -6.91
CA PRO A 147 7.58 7.42 -6.87
C PRO A 147 7.15 6.79 -8.19
N TRP A 148 7.75 5.64 -8.48
CA TRP A 148 7.26 4.74 -9.52
C TRP A 148 6.07 3.92 -9.00
N ASP A 149 5.48 3.15 -9.89
CA ASP A 149 4.27 2.39 -9.60
C ASP A 149 4.50 1.17 -8.68
N ILE A 150 5.75 0.76 -8.44
CA ILE A 150 6.08 -0.51 -7.78
C ILE A 150 6.66 -0.29 -6.39
N PHE A 151 6.02 -0.91 -5.40
CA PHE A 151 6.44 -0.87 -3.99
C PHE A 151 6.79 -2.28 -3.52
N VAL A 152 7.93 -2.44 -2.84
CA VAL A 152 8.46 -3.73 -2.40
C VAL A 152 8.32 -3.88 -0.90
N LEU A 153 7.93 -5.07 -0.44
CA LEU A 153 7.74 -5.37 0.98
C LEU A 153 9.05 -5.16 1.75
N LYS A 154 9.01 -4.27 2.74
CA LYS A 154 10.10 -3.99 3.67
C LYS A 154 10.02 -4.85 4.93
N GLY A 155 8.80 -5.16 5.36
CA GLY A 155 8.53 -5.96 6.55
C GLY A 155 7.10 -5.76 7.03
N CYS A 156 6.83 -6.18 8.27
CA CYS A 156 5.58 -5.91 8.95
C CYS A 156 5.83 -5.17 10.26
N GLN A 157 4.84 -4.37 10.65
CA GLN A 157 4.77 -3.71 11.95
C GLN A 157 4.60 -4.77 13.06
N GLU A 158 5.20 -4.54 14.23
CA GLU A 158 5.11 -5.38 15.43
C GLU A 158 3.86 -5.08 16.28
#